data_AF-U1JS38-F1
#
_entry.id   AF-U1JS38-F1
#
_cell.length_a   1.000
_cell.length_b   1.000
_cell.length_c   1.000
_cell.angle_alpha   90.00
_cell.angle_beta   90.00
_cell.angle_gamma   90.00
#
_symmetry.space_group_name_H-M   'P 1'
#
loop_
_entity.id
_entity.type
_entity.pdbx_description
1 polymer ?
#
loop_
_entity_poly.entity_id
_entity_poly.type
_entity_poly.pdbx_seq_one_letter_code
_entity_poly.pdbx_strand_id
1 'polypeptide(L)'
;MWESLCLYALKEFGEILNKFDYRFDAAPNQKAKVIRYIVYTLLVCIASFSFMYFIHYMGDVLNINVNQPIREFPTNVVILGLLGMLVAFTLIYTVLLILARVIFTKLRV
;
A
#
# COMPACT_ATOMS: atom_id res chain seq x y z
N MET A 1 28.19 -5.80 9.64
CA MET A 1 27.77 -6.35 8.32
C MET A 1 26.28 -6.13 8.03
N TRP A 2 25.38 -6.37 8.99
CA TRP A 2 23.92 -6.14 8.83
C TRP A 2 23.53 -4.66 8.66
N GLU A 3 24.24 -3.74 9.33
CA GLU A 3 23.97 -2.30 9.25
C GLU A 3 24.21 -1.71 7.86
N SER A 4 25.23 -2.18 7.13
CA SER A 4 25.50 -1.75 5.75
C SER A 4 24.44 -2.22 4.75
N LEU A 5 23.86 -3.41 4.97
CA LEU A 5 22.76 -3.93 4.15
C LEU A 5 21.47 -3.12 4.38
N CYS A 6 21.20 -2.74 5.62
CA CYS A 6 20.04 -1.91 5.96
C CYS A 6 20.17 -0.48 5.40
N LEU A 7 21.36 0.12 5.46
CA LEU A 7 21.67 1.41 4.85
C LEU A 7 21.56 1.39 3.31
N TYR A 8 22.00 0.30 2.66
CA TYR A 8 21.85 0.14 1.22
C TYR A 8 20.38 0.01 0.82
N ALA A 9 19.60 -0.82 1.53
CA ALA A 9 18.17 -0.98 1.29
C ALA A 9 17.40 0.34 1.54
N LEU A 10 17.76 1.09 2.59
CA LEU A 10 17.18 2.42 2.87
C LEU A 10 17.53 3.45 1.80
N LYS A 11 18.75 3.41 1.25
CA LYS A 11 19.19 4.32 0.19
C LYS A 11 18.53 3.99 -1.14
N GLU A 12 18.39 2.71 -1.49
CA GLU A 12 17.58 2.27 -2.64
C GLU A 12 16.12 2.67 -2.47
N PHE A 13 15.53 2.43 -1.28
CA PHE A 13 14.17 2.88 -0.98
C PHE A 13 14.04 4.41 -1.08
N GLY A 14 15.05 5.16 -0.62
CA GLY A 14 15.10 6.62 -0.70
C GLY A 14 15.19 7.14 -2.14
N GLU A 15 16.01 6.53 -3.00
CA GLU A 15 16.06 6.89 -4.43
C GLU A 15 14.80 6.47 -5.18
N ILE A 16 14.20 5.33 -4.82
CA ILE A 16 12.90 4.91 -5.34
C ILE A 16 11.83 5.95 -4.94
N LEU A 17 11.79 6.37 -3.66
CA LEU A 17 10.87 7.41 -3.18
C LEU A 17 11.09 8.75 -3.90
N ASN A 18 12.35 9.16 -4.13
CA ASN A 18 12.67 10.42 -4.79
C ASN A 18 12.26 10.42 -6.27
N LYS A 19 12.22 9.25 -6.91
CA LYS A 19 11.68 9.06 -8.27
C LYS A 19 10.16 9.07 -8.32
N PHE A 20 9.50 8.88 -7.18
CA PHE A 20 8.06 9.06 -7.00
C PHE A 20 7.77 10.48 -6.51
N ASP A 21 8.16 11.50 -7.30
CA ASP A 21 7.69 12.86 -7.09
C ASP A 21 6.19 12.93 -7.39
N TYR A 22 5.39 12.47 -6.42
CA TYR A 22 3.95 12.28 -6.49
C TYR A 22 3.23 13.60 -6.27
N ARG A 23 3.62 14.61 -7.03
CA ARG A 23 3.02 15.92 -6.97
C ARG A 23 1.72 15.91 -7.78
N PHE A 24 0.60 15.93 -7.07
CA PHE A 24 -0.73 16.19 -7.62
C PHE A 24 -0.76 17.50 -8.43
N ASP A 25 0.11 18.45 -8.06
CA ASP A 25 0.21 19.78 -8.67
C ASP A 25 1.22 19.85 -9.82
N ALA A 26 1.97 18.79 -10.09
CA ALA A 26 2.89 18.72 -11.24
C ALA A 26 2.16 18.44 -12.57
N ALA A 27 0.83 18.35 -12.57
CA ALA A 27 0.06 18.19 -13.79
C ALA A 27 -0.02 19.53 -14.56
N PRO A 28 0.52 19.62 -15.79
CA PRO A 28 0.57 20.88 -16.54
C PRO A 28 -0.80 21.35 -17.07
N ASN A 29 -1.85 20.52 -16.94
CA ASN A 29 -3.16 20.77 -17.53
C ASN A 29 -4.31 20.36 -16.57
N GLN A 30 -5.41 21.13 -16.57
CA GLN A 30 -6.59 20.82 -15.74
C GLN A 30 -7.18 19.43 -16.04
N LYS A 31 -7.20 19.02 -17.32
CA LYS A 31 -7.68 17.68 -17.73
C LYS A 31 -6.81 16.56 -17.14
N ALA A 32 -5.49 16.75 -17.11
CA ALA A 32 -4.55 15.80 -16.52
C ALA A 32 -4.75 15.69 -14.99
N LYS A 33 -5.04 16.81 -14.32
CA LYS A 33 -5.34 16.84 -12.88
C LYS A 33 -6.59 16.03 -12.53
N VAL A 34 -7.66 16.15 -13.34
CA VAL A 34 -8.90 15.37 -13.17
C VAL A 34 -8.66 13.88 -13.39
N ILE A 35 -7.91 13.49 -14.44
CA ILE A 35 -7.57 12.08 -14.70
C ILE A 35 -6.78 11.48 -13.54
N ARG A 36 -5.77 12.20 -13.03
CA ARG A 36 -5.01 11.78 -11.84
C ARG A 36 -5.93 11.55 -10.65
N TYR A 37 -6.86 12.48 -10.39
CA TYR A 37 -7.81 12.37 -9.28
C TYR A 37 -8.70 11.12 -9.41
N ILE A 38 -9.28 10.87 -10.59
CA ILE A 38 -10.12 9.70 -10.84
C ILE A 38 -9.33 8.41 -10.65
N VAL A 39 -8.11 8.33 -11.20
CA VAL A 39 -7.24 7.16 -11.06
C VAL A 39 -6.89 6.90 -9.60
N TYR A 40 -6.56 7.92 -8.82
CA TYR A 40 -6.27 7.75 -7.40
C TYR A 40 -7.48 7.34 -6.59
N THR A 41 -8.65 7.94 -6.82
CA THR A 41 -9.88 7.53 -6.16
C THR A 41 -10.21 6.07 -6.45
N LEU A 42 -10.08 5.63 -7.71
CA LEU A 42 -10.27 4.22 -8.09
C LEU A 42 -9.26 3.30 -7.41
N LEU A 43 -7.98 3.68 -7.37
CA LEU A 43 -6.94 2.90 -6.71
C LEU A 43 -7.19 2.77 -5.20
N VAL A 44 -7.64 3.84 -4.53
CA VAL A 44 -8.00 3.80 -3.11
C VAL A 44 -9.21 2.91 -2.85
N CYS A 45 -10.23 2.95 -3.73
CA CYS A 45 -11.35 2.02 -3.65
C CYS A 45 -10.87 0.56 -3.76
N ILE A 46 -10.06 0.25 -4.77
CA ILE A 46 -9.51 -1.10 -4.96
C ILE A 46 -8.64 -1.50 -3.75
N ALA A 47 -7.79 -0.61 -3.24
CA ALA A 47 -6.97 -0.84 -2.06
C ALA A 47 -7.82 -1.26 -0.86
N SER A 48 -8.91 -0.54 -0.62
CA SER A 48 -9.81 -0.76 0.51
C SER A 48 -10.49 -2.13 0.41
N PHE A 49 -11.00 -2.48 -0.78
CA PHE A 49 -11.59 -3.80 -1.01
C PHE A 49 -10.56 -4.93 -0.87
N SER A 50 -9.38 -4.80 -1.48
CA SER A 50 -8.30 -5.79 -1.39
C SER A 50 -7.82 -5.99 0.04
N PHE A 51 -7.70 -4.90 0.81
CA PHE A 51 -7.27 -4.97 2.21
C PHE A 51 -8.32 -5.67 3.08
N MET A 52 -9.60 -5.34 2.90
CA MET A 52 -10.67 -6.01 3.65
C MET A 52 -10.76 -7.49 3.32
N TYR A 53 -10.62 -7.85 2.03
CA TYR A 53 -10.55 -9.24 1.59
C TYR A 53 -9.35 -9.97 2.22
N PHE A 54 -8.17 -9.34 2.23
CA PHE A 54 -6.96 -9.92 2.82
C PHE A 54 -7.11 -10.17 4.32
N ILE A 55 -7.73 -9.26 5.07
CA ILE A 55 -7.98 -9.44 6.50
C ILE A 55 -8.86 -10.66 6.75
N HIS A 56 -9.96 -10.82 6.00
CA HIS A 56 -10.86 -11.96 6.17
C HIS A 56 -10.16 -13.27 5.78
N TYR A 57 -9.44 -13.26 4.66
CA TYR A 57 -8.66 -14.42 4.21
C TYR A 57 -7.61 -14.84 5.25
N MET A 58 -6.85 -13.89 5.80
CA MET A 58 -5.87 -14.20 6.84
C MET A 58 -6.52 -14.65 8.14
N GLY A 59 -7.70 -14.11 8.48
CA GLY A 59 -8.52 -14.60 9.58
C GLY A 59 -8.86 -16.07 9.43
N ASP A 60 -9.39 -16.47 8.28
CA ASP A 60 -9.72 -17.86 7.97
C ASP A 60 -8.49 -18.78 8.02
N VAL A 61 -7.37 -18.36 7.41
CA VAL A 61 -6.12 -19.15 7.38
C VAL A 61 -5.56 -19.36 8.79
N LEU A 62 -5.65 -18.35 9.65
CA LEU A 62 -5.17 -18.43 11.03
C LEU A 62 -6.21 -19.02 11.99
N ASN A 63 -7.38 -19.43 11.48
CA ASN A 63 -8.52 -19.91 12.27
C ASN A 63 -8.95 -18.89 13.35
N ILE A 64 -8.78 -17.60 13.04
CA ILE A 64 -9.13 -16.44 13.87
C ILE A 64 -10.46 -15.92 13.36
N ASN A 65 -11.49 -15.98 14.19
CA ASN A 65 -12.75 -15.34 13.87
C ASN A 65 -12.60 -13.83 13.96
N VAL A 66 -12.48 -13.16 12.82
CA VAL A 66 -12.29 -11.70 12.73
C VAL A 66 -13.49 -10.91 13.27
N ASN A 67 -14.65 -11.56 13.42
CA ASN A 67 -15.86 -10.97 14.00
C ASN A 67 -15.89 -11.03 15.54
N GLN A 68 -14.95 -11.74 16.17
CA GLN A 68 -14.85 -11.82 17.62
C GLN A 68 -14.11 -10.62 18.23
N PRO A 69 -14.45 -10.21 19.46
CA PRO A 69 -13.81 -9.10 20.13
C PRO A 69 -12.32 -9.38 20.39
N ILE A 70 -11.48 -8.39 20.07
CA ILE A 70 -10.01 -8.48 20.11
C ILE A 70 -9.45 -8.88 21.50
N ARG A 71 -10.21 -8.63 22.59
CA ARG A 71 -9.79 -8.93 23.97
C ARG A 71 -9.62 -10.41 24.29
N GLU A 72 -10.22 -11.29 23.49
CA GLU A 72 -10.15 -12.74 23.71
C GLU A 72 -8.89 -13.36 23.09
N PHE A 73 -8.17 -12.61 22.26
CA PHE A 73 -6.96 -13.10 21.61
C PHE A 73 -5.71 -12.84 22.44
N PRO A 74 -4.75 -13.79 22.44
CA PRO A 74 -3.48 -13.59 23.11
C PRO A 74 -2.68 -12.47 22.42
N THR A 75 -2.03 -11.63 23.24
CA THR A 75 -1.40 -10.37 22.79
C THR A 75 -0.37 -10.56 21.67
N ASN A 76 0.35 -11.69 21.66
CA ASN A 76 1.30 -12.06 20.62
C ASN A 76 0.64 -12.22 19.24
N VAL A 77 -0.54 -12.83 19.18
CA VAL A 77 -1.32 -13.01 17.94
C VAL A 77 -1.85 -11.66 17.45
N VAL A 78 -2.29 -10.79 18.37
CA VAL A 78 -2.74 -9.43 18.03
C VAL A 78 -1.59 -8.60 17.44
N ILE A 79 -0.40 -8.63 18.06
CA ILE A 79 0.79 -7.93 17.58
C ILE A 79 1.22 -8.46 16.20
N LEU A 80 1.21 -9.78 16.01
CA LEU A 80 1.56 -10.39 14.73
C LEU A 80 0.55 -10.01 13.63
N GLY A 81 -0.75 -9.97 13.97
CA GLY A 81 -1.81 -9.50 13.08
C GLY A 81 -1.63 -8.03 12.69
N LEU A 82 -1.28 -7.16 13.65
CA LEU A 82 -0.99 -5.74 13.40
C LEU A 82 0.23 -5.54 12.49
N LEU A 83 1.31 -6.29 12.73
CA LEU A 83 2.49 -6.30 11.86
C LEU A 83 2.15 -6.79 10.45
N GLY A 84 1.39 -7.88 10.34
CA GLY A 84 0.93 -8.42 9.06
C GLY A 84 0.06 -7.43 8.29
N MET A 85 -0.85 -6.74 8.98
CA MET A 85 -1.68 -5.68 8.40
C MET A 85 -0.83 -4.51 7.88
N LEU A 86 0.17 -4.04 8.64
CA LEU A 86 1.06 -2.96 8.21
C LEU A 86 1.90 -3.34 6.99
N VAL A 87 2.43 -4.57 6.96
CA VAL A 87 3.20 -5.08 5.82
C VAL A 87 2.30 -5.22 4.59
N ALA A 88 1.11 -5.81 4.74
CA ALA A 88 0.14 -5.94 3.65
C ALA A 88 -0.31 -4.58 3.11
N PHE A 89 -0.57 -3.62 3.98
CA PHE A 89 -0.92 -2.26 3.59
C PHE A 89 0.18 -1.61 2.75
N THR A 90 1.43 -1.73 3.21
CA THR A 90 2.61 -1.22 2.49
C THR A 90 2.76 -1.87 1.11
N LEU A 91 2.59 -3.20 1.02
CA LEU A 91 2.68 -3.94 -0.24
C LEU A 91 1.57 -3.54 -1.22
N ILE A 92 0.31 -3.51 -0.76
CA ILE A 92 -0.84 -3.11 -1.58
C ILE A 92 -0.62 -1.70 -2.13
N TYR A 93 -0.26 -0.74 -1.29
CA TYR A 93 0.00 0.63 -1.74
C TYR A 93 1.17 0.70 -2.70
N THR A 94 2.27 -0.02 -2.46
CA THR A 94 3.42 -0.05 -3.37
C THR A 94 3.01 -0.53 -4.77
N VAL A 95 2.26 -1.65 -4.84
CA VAL A 95 1.77 -2.19 -6.11
C VAL A 95 0.82 -1.22 -6.81
N LEU A 96 -0.08 -0.57 -6.07
CA LEU A 96 -1.01 0.41 -6.62
C LEU A 96 -0.30 1.66 -7.15
N LEU A 97 0.73 2.14 -6.46
CA LEU A 97 1.54 3.28 -6.92
C LEU A 97 2.30 2.95 -8.21
N ILE A 98 2.83 1.72 -8.33
CA ILE A 98 3.45 1.22 -9.57
C ILE A 98 2.41 1.16 -10.69
N LEU A 99 1.20 0.65 -10.42
CA LEU A 99 0.08 0.63 -11.36
C LEU A 99 -0.30 2.03 -11.84
N ALA A 100 -0.48 2.99 -10.93
CA ALA A 100 -0.75 4.38 -11.28
C ALA A 100 0.34 4.94 -12.20
N ARG A 101 1.62 4.67 -11.89
CA ARG A 101 2.73 5.10 -12.74
C ARG A 101 2.67 4.51 -14.15
N VAL A 102 2.36 3.22 -14.27
CA VAL A 102 2.18 2.57 -15.58
C VAL A 102 1.03 3.22 -16.35
N ILE A 103 -0.09 3.48 -15.68
CA ILE A 103 -1.27 4.14 -16.25
C ILE A 103 -0.91 5.54 -16.76
N PHE A 104 -0.29 6.39 -15.93
CA PHE A 104 0.11 7.74 -16.31
C PHE A 104 1.14 7.75 -17.45
N THR A 105 2.12 6.85 -17.41
CA THR A 105 3.11 6.71 -18.49
C THR A 105 2.46 6.30 -19.81
N LYS A 106 1.48 5.38 -19.79
CA LYS A 106 0.75 4.94 -20.99
C LYS A 106 -0.20 6.00 -21.52
N LEU A 107 -0.86 6.74 -20.63
CA LEU A 107 -1.77 7.83 -20.99
C LEU A 107 -1.04 9.12 -21.40
N ARG A 108 0.29 9.21 -21.19
CA ARG A 108 1.10 10.44 -21.36
C ARG A 108 0.56 11.62 -20.54
N VAL A 109 0.15 11.34 -19.29
CA VAL A 109 -0.46 12.30 -18.33
C VAL A 109 0.41 12.46 -17.10
#